data_AF-A0A7X5VN23-F1
#
_entry.id   AF-A0A7X5VN23-F1
#
_cell.length_a   1.000
_cell.length_b   1.000
_cell.length_c   1.000
_cell.angle_alpha   90.00
_cell.angle_beta   90.00
_cell.angle_gamma   90.00
#
_symmetry.space_group_name_H-M   'P 1'
#
loop_
_entity.id
_entity.type
_entity.pdbx_description
1 polymer ?
#
loop_
_entity_poly.entity_id
_entity_poly.type
_entity_poly.pdbx_seq_one_letter_code
_entity_poly.pdbx_strand_id
1 'polypeptide(L)'
;MRVRRARWVQPVAFLALAVLAVGCASSEANGGKEAEGSVVARVGDTVITSAELDKEVSKRDAKAFQAYYDAKKRVLDQMINQRLIDAELERRGIEENELRTQVMGGVAPVTDEDVRAFYDQNQAQMGGRTYEQVAAQITNHLTNLRRQTVMNDFFADLKKKTGVEILIEPPRTEVKIAANDPRKGPEGAPITLVEFSDFQ
;
A
#
# COMPACT_ATOMS: atom_id res chain seq x y z
N MET A 1 48.01 40.10 -28.67
CA MET A 1 48.78 40.18 -27.40
C MET A 1 48.66 38.81 -26.73
N ARG A 2 49.66 37.92 -26.70
CA ARG A 2 50.83 37.91 -25.78
C ARG A 2 50.34 38.18 -24.33
N VAL A 3 50.45 37.31 -23.32
CA VAL A 3 51.67 36.65 -22.82
C VAL A 3 51.39 35.88 -21.49
N ARG A 4 52.00 34.69 -21.34
CA ARG A 4 52.63 34.00 -20.15
C ARG A 4 51.77 33.63 -18.92
N ARG A 5 51.66 32.34 -18.54
CA ARG A 5 52.63 31.41 -17.88
C ARG A 5 53.14 31.88 -16.51
N ALA A 6 52.87 31.09 -15.45
CA ALA A 6 53.92 30.57 -14.55
C ALA A 6 53.39 29.43 -13.66
N ARG A 7 54.02 28.25 -13.82
CA ARG A 7 54.03 27.12 -12.88
C ARG A 7 54.93 27.49 -11.71
N TRP A 8 54.52 27.19 -10.48
CA TRP A 8 55.43 27.07 -9.35
C TRP A 8 55.37 25.63 -8.83
N VAL A 9 56.49 24.94 -9.00
CA VAL A 9 56.84 23.66 -8.41
C VAL A 9 58.13 23.94 -7.64
N GLN A 10 58.26 23.47 -6.40
CA GLN A 10 59.41 22.68 -5.93
C GLN A 10 59.29 22.36 -4.41
N PRO A 11 59.99 21.30 -3.95
CA PRO A 11 59.62 20.41 -2.84
C PRO A 11 60.57 20.56 -1.63
N VAL A 12 60.54 19.58 -0.70
CA VAL A 12 61.57 19.11 0.30
C VAL A 12 60.82 18.73 1.58
N ALA A 13 60.48 17.46 1.85
CA ALA A 13 61.30 16.30 2.27
C ALA A 13 61.55 16.22 3.80
N PHE A 14 60.92 15.18 4.39
CA PHE A 14 61.31 14.31 5.50
C PHE A 14 61.81 14.88 6.84
N LEU A 15 61.09 14.54 7.93
CA LEU A 15 61.68 13.77 9.03
C LEU A 15 60.61 13.00 9.83
N ALA A 16 60.86 11.72 10.06
CA ALA A 16 60.04 10.81 10.86
C ALA A 16 60.41 10.89 12.35
N LEU A 17 59.43 10.71 13.24
CA LEU A 17 59.66 10.21 14.61
C LEU A 17 58.46 9.38 15.08
N ALA A 18 58.78 8.28 15.76
CA ALA A 18 57.97 7.11 16.00
C ALA A 18 57.24 7.11 17.36
N VAL A 19 56.04 6.51 17.35
CA VAL A 19 55.40 5.64 18.36
C VAL A 19 55.10 6.19 19.77
N LEU A 20 53.80 6.20 20.11
CA LEU A 20 53.28 5.64 21.37
C LEU A 20 51.81 5.23 21.19
N ALA A 21 51.56 3.93 21.30
CA ALA A 21 50.24 3.34 21.36
C ALA A 21 49.62 3.58 22.75
N VAL A 22 48.42 4.15 22.78
CA VAL A 22 47.45 3.97 23.87
C VAL A 22 46.11 3.75 23.21
N GLY A 23 45.55 2.56 23.42
CA GLY A 23 44.34 2.08 22.78
C GLY A 23 43.05 2.51 23.47
N CYS A 24 41.97 2.00 22.86
CA CYS A 24 40.59 1.87 23.35
C CYS A 24 39.71 3.13 23.32
N ALA A 25 39.11 3.38 22.15
CA ALA A 25 37.65 3.35 22.02
C ALA A 25 37.31 3.33 20.52
N SER A 26 37.59 2.20 19.88
CA SER A 26 36.81 1.81 18.71
C SER A 26 35.38 1.67 19.22
N SER A 27 34.52 2.65 18.95
CA SER A 27 33.09 2.45 19.12
C SER A 27 32.73 1.33 18.16
N GLU A 28 32.67 0.13 18.69
CA GLU A 28 32.15 -1.03 18.02
C GLU A 28 30.82 -0.59 17.42
N ALA A 29 30.76 -0.69 16.09
CA ALA A 29 29.51 -0.82 15.37
C ALA A 29 28.84 -2.06 15.96
N ASN A 30 28.09 -1.85 17.05
CA ASN A 30 27.21 -2.87 17.58
C ASN A 30 26.13 -3.00 16.51
N GLY A 31 26.27 -4.03 15.69
CA GLY A 31 25.24 -4.56 14.81
C GLY A 31 24.06 -5.08 15.63
N GLY A 32 23.44 -4.19 16.41
CA GLY A 32 22.08 -4.35 16.84
C GLY A 32 21.25 -4.37 15.58
N LYS A 33 20.68 -5.54 15.26
CA LYS A 33 19.44 -5.64 14.48
C LYS A 33 18.64 -4.37 14.73
N GLU A 34 18.35 -3.63 13.66
CA GLU A 34 17.39 -2.53 13.67
C GLU A 34 16.30 -2.88 14.68
N ALA A 35 16.22 -2.11 15.76
CA ALA A 35 15.02 -2.09 16.56
C ALA A 35 13.93 -1.75 15.54
N GLU A 36 13.09 -2.72 15.17
CA GLU A 36 12.15 -2.63 14.06
C GLU A 36 11.03 -1.64 14.40
N GLY A 37 11.35 -0.35 14.53
CA GLY A 37 10.44 0.68 14.98
C GLY A 37 11.11 1.74 15.83
N SER A 38 10.52 2.94 15.80
CA SER A 38 10.95 4.05 16.66
C SER A 38 10.73 3.69 18.14
N VAL A 39 11.63 4.18 19.01
CA VAL A 39 11.45 4.09 20.46
C VAL A 39 10.23 4.91 20.87
N VAL A 40 9.27 4.28 21.55
CA VAL A 40 8.05 4.93 22.06
C VAL A 40 8.07 5.15 23.57
N ALA A 41 8.86 4.36 24.32
CA ALA A 41 9.06 4.55 25.75
C ALA A 41 10.38 3.92 26.24
N ARG A 42 10.83 4.33 27.44
CA ARG A 42 11.91 3.69 28.19
C ARG A 42 11.50 3.47 29.65
N VAL A 43 11.87 2.33 30.21
CA VAL A 43 11.65 1.97 31.62
C VAL A 43 13.00 1.51 32.19
N GLY A 44 13.70 2.42 32.87
CA GLY A 44 15.11 2.22 33.22
C GLY A 44 15.94 2.04 31.94
N ASP A 45 16.66 0.91 31.86
CA ASP A 45 17.46 0.53 30.68
C ASP A 45 16.65 -0.19 29.60
N THR A 46 15.40 -0.56 29.88
CA THR A 46 14.53 -1.28 28.92
C THR A 46 13.87 -0.29 27.95
N VAL A 47 13.92 -0.61 26.67
CA VAL A 47 13.31 0.18 25.59
C VAL A 47 12.06 -0.52 25.08
N ILE A 48 10.99 0.24 24.89
CA ILE A 48 9.77 -0.22 24.21
C ILE A 48 9.74 0.43 22.83
N THR A 49 9.59 -0.38 21.79
CA THR A 49 9.54 0.05 20.39
C THR A 49 8.11 0.12 19.88
N SER A 50 7.89 0.86 18.78
CA SER A 50 6.58 0.92 18.14
C SER A 50 6.09 -0.45 17.66
N ALA A 51 6.96 -1.30 17.11
CA ALA A 51 6.54 -2.64 16.68
C ALA A 51 6.19 -3.57 17.84
N GLU A 52 6.93 -3.49 18.96
CA GLU A 52 6.57 -4.23 20.17
C GLU A 52 5.20 -3.80 20.70
N LEU A 53 4.96 -2.48 20.75
CA LEU A 53 3.67 -1.94 21.15
C LEU A 53 2.55 -2.39 20.21
N ASP A 54 2.74 -2.27 18.89
CA ASP A 54 1.77 -2.69 17.87
C ASP A 54 1.46 -4.18 17.97
N LYS A 55 2.48 -5.01 18.24
CA LYS A 55 2.33 -6.45 18.48
C LYS A 55 1.54 -6.76 19.74
N GLU A 56 1.72 -5.99 20.81
CA GLU A 56 0.93 -6.16 22.03
C GLU A 56 -0.51 -5.64 21.87
N VAL A 57 -0.72 -4.55 21.12
CA VAL A 57 -2.05 -4.04 20.77
C VAL A 57 -2.80 -5.05 19.92
N SER A 58 -2.17 -5.66 18.90
CA SER A 58 -2.84 -6.65 18.04
C SER A 58 -3.32 -7.88 18.80
N LYS A 59 -2.63 -8.28 19.88
CA LYS A 59 -3.05 -9.38 20.76
C LYS A 59 -4.20 -8.99 21.69
N ARG A 60 -4.16 -7.78 22.26
CA ARG A 60 -5.12 -7.34 23.30
C ARG A 60 -6.39 -6.75 22.71
N ASP A 61 -6.28 -6.09 21.55
CA ASP A 61 -7.38 -5.44 20.84
C ASP A 61 -7.16 -5.55 19.32
N ALA A 62 -7.39 -6.77 18.81
CA ALA A 62 -7.28 -7.06 17.38
C ALA A 62 -8.21 -6.19 16.53
N LYS A 63 -9.37 -5.79 17.07
CA LYS A 63 -10.34 -4.95 16.35
C LYS A 63 -9.81 -3.53 16.17
N ALA A 64 -9.26 -2.92 17.22
CA ALA A 64 -8.65 -1.59 17.11
C ALA A 64 -7.45 -1.60 16.17
N PHE A 65 -6.60 -2.63 16.27
CA PHE A 65 -5.44 -2.77 15.38
C PHE A 65 -5.85 -2.94 13.91
N GLN A 66 -6.88 -3.76 13.62
CA GLN A 66 -7.46 -3.91 12.29
C GLN A 66 -8.00 -2.57 11.77
N ALA A 67 -8.78 -1.85 12.57
CA ALA A 67 -9.35 -0.56 12.16
C ALA A 67 -8.25 0.47 11.83
N TYR A 68 -7.16 0.49 12.59
CA TYR A 68 -6.00 1.33 12.32
C TYR A 68 -5.29 0.93 11.02
N TYR A 69 -5.08 -0.38 10.80
CA TYR A 69 -4.52 -0.87 9.54
C TYR A 69 -5.40 -0.50 8.33
N ASP A 70 -6.72 -0.66 8.43
CA ASP A 70 -7.65 -0.33 7.35
C ASP A 70 -7.66 1.18 7.04
N ALA A 71 -7.49 2.01 8.05
CA ALA A 71 -7.31 3.45 7.88
C ALA A 71 -5.99 3.76 7.15
N LYS A 72 -4.86 3.17 7.60
CA LYS A 72 -3.55 3.31 6.92
C LYS A 72 -3.63 2.88 5.46
N LYS A 73 -4.24 1.71 5.20
CA LYS A 73 -4.37 1.16 3.85
C LYS A 73 -5.18 2.08 2.95
N ARG A 74 -6.32 2.62 3.41
CA ARG A 74 -7.12 3.58 2.61
C ARG A 74 -6.32 4.82 2.22
N VAL A 75 -5.59 5.41 3.16
CA VAL A 75 -4.77 6.60 2.88
C VAL A 75 -3.62 6.24 1.93
N LEU A 76 -2.95 5.10 2.15
CA LEU A 76 -1.90 4.63 1.27
C LEU A 76 -2.41 4.41 -0.16
N ASP A 77 -3.58 3.78 -0.32
CA ASP A 77 -4.20 3.56 -1.63
C ASP A 77 -4.49 4.90 -2.35
N GLN A 78 -4.95 5.93 -1.62
CA GLN A 78 -5.15 7.27 -2.18
C GLN A 78 -3.84 7.93 -2.61
N MET A 79 -2.80 7.83 -1.78
CA MET A 79 -1.47 8.37 -2.10
C MET A 79 -0.87 7.68 -3.32
N ILE A 80 -0.96 6.36 -3.40
CA ILE A 80 -0.53 5.59 -4.57
C ILE A 80 -1.26 6.07 -5.82
N ASN A 81 -2.59 6.18 -5.76
CA ASN A 81 -3.36 6.64 -6.91
C ASN A 81 -2.95 8.05 -7.36
N GLN A 82 -2.71 8.98 -6.42
CA GLN A 82 -2.24 10.32 -6.76
C GLN A 82 -0.87 10.27 -7.46
N ARG A 83 0.10 9.53 -6.91
CA ARG A 83 1.43 9.38 -7.52
C ARG A 83 1.37 8.75 -8.91
N LEU A 84 0.43 7.83 -9.15
CA LEU A 84 0.22 7.23 -10.46
C LEU A 84 -0.33 8.24 -11.48
N ILE A 85 -1.26 9.11 -11.06
CA ILE A 85 -1.76 10.20 -11.92
C ILE A 85 -0.64 11.18 -12.23
N ASP A 86 0.07 11.68 -11.22
CA ASP A 86 1.14 12.66 -11.40
C ASP A 86 2.20 12.14 -12.39
N ALA A 87 2.65 10.89 -12.19
CA ALA A 87 3.60 10.24 -13.09
C ALA A 87 3.05 10.09 -14.52
N GLU A 88 1.75 9.81 -14.69
CA GLU A 88 1.14 9.67 -16.02
C GLU A 88 0.97 11.02 -16.73
N LEU A 89 0.64 12.08 -15.99
CA LEU A 89 0.58 13.45 -16.51
C LEU A 89 1.97 13.89 -16.98
N GLU A 90 3.00 13.70 -16.15
CA GLU A 90 4.40 13.99 -16.52
C GLU A 90 4.85 13.17 -17.74
N ARG A 91 4.55 11.86 -17.77
CA ARG A 91 4.93 10.98 -18.87
C ARG A 91 4.29 11.38 -20.21
N ARG A 92 3.05 11.88 -20.18
CA ARG A 92 2.30 12.29 -21.38
C ARG A 92 2.47 13.76 -21.73
N GLY A 93 2.89 14.60 -20.79
CA GLY A 93 2.96 16.05 -20.97
C GLY A 93 1.58 16.68 -21.20
N ILE A 94 0.54 16.18 -20.52
CA ILE A 94 -0.84 16.67 -20.65
C ILE A 94 -1.39 17.12 -19.29
N GLU A 95 -2.42 17.94 -19.32
CA GLU A 95 -3.14 18.41 -18.13
C GLU A 95 -4.15 17.38 -17.62
N GLU A 96 -4.49 17.48 -16.33
CA GLU A 96 -5.43 16.54 -15.67
C GLU A 96 -6.79 16.47 -16.38
N ASN A 97 -7.33 17.61 -16.82
CA ASN A 97 -8.61 17.65 -17.52
C ASN A 97 -8.57 16.92 -18.87
N GLU A 98 -7.44 17.00 -19.56
CA GLU A 98 -7.24 16.29 -20.83
C GLU A 98 -7.11 14.79 -20.58
N LEU A 99 -6.31 14.38 -19.59
CA LEU A 99 -6.21 12.97 -19.20
C LEU A 99 -7.58 12.41 -18.84
N ARG A 100 -8.36 13.13 -18.03
CA ARG A 100 -9.73 12.76 -17.67
C ARG A 100 -10.62 12.60 -18.90
N THR A 101 -10.51 13.49 -19.87
CA THR A 101 -11.29 13.43 -21.12
C THR A 101 -10.91 12.18 -21.93
N GLN A 102 -9.61 11.90 -22.07
CA GLN A 102 -9.11 10.72 -22.77
C GLN A 102 -9.59 9.42 -22.11
N VAL A 103 -9.53 9.34 -20.78
CA VAL A 103 -9.98 8.17 -20.02
C VAL A 103 -11.50 8.01 -20.15
N MET A 104 -12.27 9.09 -19.96
CA MET A 104 -13.73 9.07 -20.09
C MET A 104 -14.22 8.79 -21.52
N GLY A 105 -13.41 9.06 -22.54
CA GLY A 105 -13.71 8.69 -23.92
C GLY A 105 -13.85 7.17 -24.13
N GLY A 106 -13.33 6.35 -23.22
CA GLY A 106 -13.50 4.89 -23.23
C GLY A 106 -14.84 4.40 -22.68
N VAL A 107 -15.70 5.28 -22.14
CA VAL A 107 -16.99 4.89 -21.57
C VAL A 107 -17.99 4.59 -22.67
N ALA A 108 -18.36 3.32 -22.82
CA ALA A 108 -19.38 2.90 -23.77
C ALA A 108 -20.77 3.48 -23.41
N PRO A 109 -21.52 4.04 -24.38
CA PRO A 109 -22.84 4.60 -24.14
C PRO A 109 -23.83 3.52 -23.68
N VAL A 110 -24.66 3.84 -22.69
CA VAL A 110 -25.73 2.94 -22.21
C VAL A 110 -26.81 2.88 -23.27
N THR A 111 -27.14 1.67 -23.73
CA THR A 111 -28.18 1.45 -24.74
C THR A 111 -29.54 1.18 -24.08
N ASP A 112 -30.61 1.30 -24.84
CA ASP A 112 -31.95 0.96 -24.35
C ASP A 112 -32.04 -0.53 -23.97
N GLU A 113 -31.32 -1.43 -24.66
CA GLU A 113 -31.27 -2.84 -24.28
C GLU A 113 -30.63 -3.03 -22.89
N ASP A 114 -29.56 -2.29 -22.58
CA ASP A 114 -28.92 -2.35 -21.25
C ASP A 114 -29.91 -1.94 -20.14
N VAL A 115 -30.67 -0.88 -20.38
CA VAL A 115 -31.66 -0.34 -19.43
C VAL A 115 -32.80 -1.32 -19.22
N ARG A 116 -33.31 -1.94 -20.31
CA ARG A 116 -34.36 -2.97 -20.22
C ARG A 116 -33.85 -4.20 -19.47
N ALA A 117 -32.68 -4.70 -19.83
CA ALA A 117 -32.08 -5.86 -19.17
C ALA A 117 -31.89 -5.61 -17.66
N PHE A 118 -31.42 -4.42 -17.28
CA PHE A 118 -31.29 -4.05 -15.87
C PHE A 118 -32.65 -3.99 -15.16
N TYR A 119 -33.66 -3.37 -15.78
CA TYR A 119 -35.01 -3.30 -15.23
C TYR A 119 -35.58 -4.70 -14.98
N ASP A 120 -35.53 -5.57 -16.00
CA ASP A 120 -36.08 -6.93 -15.96
C ASP A 120 -35.40 -7.80 -14.89
N GLN A 121 -34.08 -7.69 -14.75
CA GLN A 121 -33.32 -8.42 -13.73
C GLN A 121 -33.58 -7.91 -12.30
N ASN A 122 -34.01 -6.65 -12.14
CA ASN A 122 -34.12 -5.99 -10.84
C ASN A 122 -35.56 -5.56 -10.49
N GLN A 123 -36.59 -6.07 -11.18
CA GLN A 123 -37.99 -5.67 -10.98
C GLN A 123 -38.44 -5.75 -9.52
N ALA A 124 -37.99 -6.78 -8.77
CA ALA A 124 -38.31 -6.93 -7.35
C ALA A 124 -37.84 -5.73 -6.49
N GLN A 125 -36.77 -5.05 -6.89
CA GLN A 125 -36.21 -3.87 -6.21
C GLN A 125 -36.86 -2.56 -6.68
N MET A 126 -37.67 -2.58 -7.76
CA MET A 126 -38.27 -1.38 -8.34
C MET A 126 -39.50 -0.89 -7.58
N GLY A 127 -40.04 -1.68 -6.64
CA GLY A 127 -41.18 -1.28 -5.80
C GLY A 127 -42.48 -1.08 -6.61
N GLY A 128 -42.67 -1.86 -7.67
CA GLY A 128 -43.86 -1.79 -8.53
C GLY A 128 -43.88 -0.63 -9.54
N ARG A 129 -42.82 0.17 -9.63
CA ARG A 129 -42.68 1.23 -10.64
C ARG A 129 -42.50 0.64 -12.04
N THR A 130 -43.11 1.25 -13.05
CA THR A 130 -43.00 0.79 -14.45
C THR A 130 -41.66 1.17 -15.06
N TYR A 131 -41.29 0.53 -16.17
CA TYR A 131 -40.06 0.83 -16.91
C TYR A 131 -39.95 2.31 -17.26
N GLU A 132 -41.02 2.91 -17.77
CA GLU A 132 -41.06 4.32 -18.18
C GLU A 132 -40.78 5.27 -17.02
N GLN A 133 -41.19 4.89 -15.80
CA GLN A 133 -40.97 5.70 -14.60
C GLN A 133 -39.51 5.68 -14.12
N VAL A 134 -38.76 4.61 -14.41
CA VAL A 134 -37.41 4.40 -13.87
C VAL A 134 -36.30 4.36 -14.92
N ALA A 135 -36.62 4.28 -16.20
CA ALA A 135 -35.65 4.14 -17.29
C ALA A 135 -34.53 5.20 -17.20
N ALA A 136 -34.87 6.48 -17.05
CA ALA A 136 -33.88 7.54 -16.91
C ALA A 136 -32.99 7.39 -15.67
N GLN A 137 -33.54 6.90 -14.56
CA GLN A 137 -32.76 6.65 -13.33
C GLN A 137 -31.78 5.48 -13.56
N ILE A 138 -32.24 4.42 -14.21
CA ILE A 138 -31.42 3.26 -14.58
C ILE A 138 -30.30 3.68 -15.54
N THR A 139 -30.61 4.47 -16.58
CA THR A 139 -29.60 4.98 -17.52
C THR A 139 -28.50 5.75 -16.79
N ASN A 140 -28.87 6.66 -15.88
CA ASN A 140 -27.90 7.42 -15.09
C ASN A 140 -27.07 6.51 -14.17
N HIS A 141 -27.70 5.53 -13.55
CA HIS A 141 -27.01 4.55 -12.70
C HIS A 141 -25.99 3.74 -13.50
N LEU A 142 -26.40 3.13 -14.62
CA LEU A 142 -25.54 2.36 -15.51
C LEU A 142 -24.39 3.22 -16.08
N THR A 143 -24.68 4.48 -16.42
CA THR A 143 -23.66 5.42 -16.90
C THR A 143 -22.60 5.66 -15.82
N ASN A 144 -23.02 5.88 -14.57
CA ASN A 144 -22.09 6.08 -13.47
C ASN A 144 -21.29 4.82 -13.15
N LEU A 145 -21.92 3.64 -13.20
CA LEU A 145 -21.21 2.37 -13.04
C LEU A 145 -20.12 2.20 -14.10
N ARG A 146 -20.44 2.43 -15.38
CA ARG A 146 -19.44 2.31 -16.47
C ARG A 146 -18.30 3.32 -16.32
N ARG A 147 -18.59 4.56 -15.93
CA ARG A 147 -17.55 5.56 -15.63
C ARG A 147 -16.62 5.10 -14.51
N GLN A 148 -17.17 4.54 -13.43
CA GLN A 148 -16.39 4.00 -12.32
C GLN A 148 -15.52 2.83 -12.77
N THR A 149 -16.08 1.89 -13.56
CA THR A 149 -15.32 0.77 -14.14
C THR A 149 -14.14 1.26 -14.96
N VAL A 150 -14.36 2.18 -15.91
CA VAL A 150 -13.28 2.72 -16.75
C VAL A 150 -12.18 3.40 -15.93
N MET A 151 -12.54 4.16 -14.88
CA MET A 151 -11.54 4.74 -13.97
C MET A 151 -10.77 3.68 -13.18
N ASN A 152 -11.47 2.67 -12.66
CA ASN A 152 -10.85 1.60 -11.89
C ASN A 152 -9.88 0.79 -12.75
N ASP A 153 -10.29 0.45 -13.98
CA ASP A 153 -9.46 -0.27 -14.95
C ASP A 153 -8.23 0.55 -15.33
N PHE A 154 -8.40 1.85 -15.55
CA PHE A 154 -7.28 2.76 -15.80
C PHE A 154 -6.26 2.75 -14.65
N PHE A 155 -6.70 2.86 -13.39
CA PHE A 155 -5.81 2.77 -12.23
C PHE A 155 -5.17 1.39 -12.08
N ALA A 156 -5.91 0.31 -12.34
CA ALA A 156 -5.38 -1.05 -12.30
C ALA A 156 -4.25 -1.23 -13.33
N ASP A 157 -4.44 -0.70 -14.54
CA ASP A 157 -3.43 -0.69 -15.58
C ASP A 157 -2.20 0.14 -15.20
N LEU A 158 -2.39 1.32 -14.60
CA LEU A 158 -1.27 2.13 -14.11
C LEU A 158 -0.48 1.41 -13.02
N LYS A 159 -1.15 0.75 -12.08
CA LYS A 159 -0.50 -0.06 -11.03
C LYS A 159 0.34 -1.19 -11.63
N LYS A 160 -0.21 -1.90 -12.62
CA LYS A 160 0.48 -2.99 -13.32
C LYS A 160 1.70 -2.50 -14.11
N LYS A 161 1.59 -1.36 -14.80
CA LYS A 161 2.67 -0.79 -15.61
C LYS A 161 3.82 -0.22 -14.76
N THR A 162 3.48 0.31 -13.59
CA THR A 162 4.44 1.00 -12.71
C THR A 162 5.11 0.06 -11.70
N GLY A 163 4.50 -1.11 -11.42
CA GLY A 163 5.06 -2.08 -10.47
C GLY A 163 4.88 -1.64 -9.02
N VAL A 164 3.65 -1.31 -8.62
CA VAL A 164 3.35 -0.88 -7.25
C VAL A 164 3.52 -2.04 -6.26
N GLU A 165 4.38 -1.84 -5.26
CA GLU A 165 4.59 -2.73 -4.13
C GLU A 165 4.03 -2.12 -2.83
N ILE A 166 3.27 -2.91 -2.07
CA ILE A 166 2.68 -2.50 -0.79
C ILE A 166 3.42 -3.24 0.32
N LEU A 167 4.14 -2.49 1.16
CA LEU A 167 5.03 -3.02 2.19
C LEU A 167 4.46 -2.94 3.62
N ILE A 168 3.23 -2.47 3.78
CA ILE A 168 2.56 -2.50 5.09
C ILE A 168 2.09 -3.93 5.37
N GLU A 169 2.42 -4.46 6.55
CA GLU A 169 2.01 -5.80 6.93
C GLU A 169 0.56 -5.84 7.39
N PRO A 170 -0.28 -6.74 6.84
CA PRO A 170 -1.63 -6.91 7.35
C PRO A 170 -1.60 -7.55 8.74
N PRO A 171 -2.55 -7.17 9.62
CA PRO A 171 -2.73 -7.81 10.90
C PRO A 171 -3.01 -9.31 10.71
N ARG A 172 -2.31 -10.15 11.46
CA ARG A 172 -2.50 -11.61 11.46
C ARG A 172 -2.80 -12.05 12.88
N THR A 173 -3.87 -12.83 13.03
CA THR A 173 -4.15 -13.52 14.28
C THR A 173 -3.47 -14.88 14.24
N GLU A 174 -2.56 -15.13 15.18
CA GLU A 174 -2.03 -16.48 15.38
C GLU A 174 -3.12 -17.37 15.97
N VAL A 175 -3.58 -18.35 15.20
CA VAL A 175 -4.48 -19.39 15.69
C VAL A 175 -3.62 -20.54 16.22
N LYS A 176 -3.73 -20.82 17.53
CA LYS A 176 -3.09 -21.98 18.14
C LYS A 176 -3.91 -23.22 17.79
N ILE A 177 -3.28 -24.17 17.10
CA ILE A 177 -3.83 -25.51 16.82
C ILE A 177 -3.19 -26.47 17.81
N ALA A 178 -3.98 -27.13 18.63
CA ALA A 178 -3.49 -28.15 19.55
C ALA A 178 -3.21 -29.46 18.80
N ALA A 179 -2.25 -30.25 19.28
CA ALA A 179 -1.87 -31.52 18.63
C ALA A 179 -3.03 -32.53 18.55
N ASN A 180 -4.02 -32.40 19.44
CA ASN A 180 -5.20 -33.24 19.53
C ASN A 180 -6.43 -32.64 18.82
N ASP A 181 -6.30 -31.51 18.14
CA ASP A 181 -7.42 -30.94 17.37
C ASP A 181 -7.79 -31.87 16.20
N PRO A 182 -9.08 -32.15 15.97
CA PRO A 182 -9.52 -32.92 14.81
C PRO A 182 -9.03 -32.28 13.51
N ARG A 183 -8.28 -33.04 12.70
CA ARG A 183 -7.70 -32.54 11.46
C ARG A 183 -8.01 -33.45 10.28
N LYS A 184 -8.09 -32.85 9.09
CA LYS A 184 -8.14 -33.56 7.81
C LYS A 184 -6.99 -33.09 6.93
N GLY A 185 -6.17 -34.03 6.47
CA GLY A 185 -5.00 -33.74 5.62
C GLY A 185 -3.65 -33.85 6.35
N PRO A 186 -2.54 -33.75 5.61
CA PRO A 186 -1.20 -34.00 6.13
C PRO A 186 -0.73 -32.92 7.12
N GLU A 187 0.19 -33.32 7.99
CA GLU A 187 0.98 -32.41 8.81
C GLU A 187 1.94 -31.62 7.90
N GLY A 188 1.77 -30.30 7.81
CA GLY A 188 2.56 -29.43 6.93
C GLY A 188 1.91 -29.03 5.60
N ALA A 189 0.58 -29.12 5.47
CA ALA A 189 -0.12 -28.55 4.33
C ALA A 189 0.20 -27.04 4.17
N PRO A 190 0.48 -26.54 2.95
CA PRO A 190 0.84 -25.13 2.73
C PRO A 190 -0.28 -24.15 3.06
N ILE A 191 -1.53 -24.64 3.10
CA ILE A 191 -2.71 -23.89 3.49
C ILE A 191 -3.44 -24.72 4.56
N THR A 192 -3.74 -24.08 5.70
CA THR A 192 -4.52 -24.67 6.80
C THR A 192 -5.77 -23.84 7.02
N LEU A 193 -6.95 -24.44 6.89
CA LEU A 193 -8.24 -23.83 7.21
C LEU A 193 -8.65 -24.29 8.61
N VAL A 194 -8.88 -23.35 9.53
CA VAL A 194 -9.36 -23.65 10.89
C VAL A 194 -10.80 -23.17 10.99
N GLU A 195 -11.71 -24.08 11.34
CA GLU A 195 -13.11 -23.79 11.57
C GLU A 195 -13.37 -23.67 13.08
N PHE A 196 -14.07 -22.60 13.48
CA PHE A 196 -14.55 -22.41 14.85
C PHE A 196 -16.06 -22.54 14.84
N SER A 197 -16.60 -23.49 15.62
CA SER A 197 -18.03 -23.57 15.90
C SER A 197 -18.23 -23.26 17.38
N ASP A 198 -18.81 -22.09 17.66
CA ASP A 198 -19.29 -21.74 18.99
C ASP A 198 -20.70 -22.35 19.15
N PHE A 199 -20.81 -23.44 19.89
CA PHE A 199 -22.10 -24.02 20.27
C PHE A 199 -22.46 -23.49 21.66
N GLN A 200 -23.50 -22.66 21.74
CA GLN A 200 -24.18 -22.32 22.99
C GLN A 200 -25.21 -23.40 23.35
#